data_AF-A0A6M2CP03-F1
#
_entry.id   AF-A0A6M2CP03-F1
#
_cell.length_a   1.000
_cell.length_b   1.000
_cell.length_c   1.000
_cell.angle_alpha   90.00
_cell.angle_beta   90.00
_cell.angle_gamma   90.00
#
_symmetry.space_group_name_H-M   'P 1'
#
loop_
_entity.id
_entity.type
_entity.pdbx_description
1 polymer ?
#
loop_
_entity_poly.entity_id
_entity_poly.type
_entity_poly.pdbx_seq_one_letter_code
_entity_poly.pdbx_strand_id
1 'polypeptide(L)'
;MKFNLHAQLLVRKITFGICVIIKTRLYFEPHIIHFLYHANSHSHLFYCISAWGNTYLTHLNQLQRLQNQALRLMAFSHFLTNATPLYQNLNIHPLYHLFQLKLSVFMYKLFSQ
;
A
#
# COMPACT_ATOMS: atom_id res chain seq x y z
N MET A 1 20.58 1.25 12.33
CA MET A 1 20.14 1.45 10.94
C MET A 1 19.24 2.66 10.86
N LYS A 2 19.48 3.63 9.95
CA LYS A 2 18.62 4.81 9.81
C LYS A 2 17.37 4.44 8.99
N PHE A 3 16.22 4.33 9.65
CA PHE A 3 14.93 3.97 9.03
C PHE A 3 14.57 4.88 7.83
N ASN A 4 14.99 6.15 7.86
CA ASN A 4 14.73 7.12 6.79
C ASN A 4 15.19 6.64 5.41
N LEU A 5 16.32 5.93 5.32
CA LEU A 5 16.84 5.42 4.05
C LEU A 5 15.97 4.28 3.53
N HIS A 6 15.54 3.38 4.42
CA HIS A 6 14.59 2.33 4.08
C HIS A 6 13.24 2.91 3.62
N ALA A 7 12.70 3.90 4.33
CA ALA A 7 11.47 4.57 3.97
C ALA A 7 11.54 5.22 2.58
N GLN A 8 12.66 5.89 2.25
CA GLN A 8 12.89 6.47 0.92
C GLN A 8 12.94 5.42 -0.20
N LEU A 9 13.62 4.30 0.04
CA LEU A 9 13.66 3.19 -0.91
C LEU A 9 12.25 2.60 -1.12
N LEU A 10 11.48 2.45 -0.05
CA LEU A 10 10.13 1.92 -0.10
C LEU A 10 9.19 2.86 -0.87
N VAL A 11 9.27 4.17 -0.61
CA VAL A 11 8.58 5.21 -1.39
C VAL A 11 8.92 5.08 -2.87
N ARG A 12 10.20 4.99 -3.22
CA ARG A 12 10.65 4.87 -4.62
C ARG A 12 10.13 3.62 -5.32
N LYS A 13 10.01 2.50 -4.60
CA LYS A 13 9.44 1.27 -5.16
C LYS A 13 7.93 1.39 -5.40
N ILE A 14 7.20 2.01 -4.48
CA ILE A 14 5.76 2.22 -4.63
C ILE A 14 5.48 3.22 -5.76
N THR A 15 6.23 4.32 -5.85
CA THR A 15 6.05 5.28 -6.95
C THR A 15 6.33 4.65 -8.30
N PHE A 16 7.32 3.76 -8.40
CA PHE A 16 7.53 2.95 -9.60
C PHE A 16 6.31 2.09 -9.93
N GLY A 17 5.74 1.37 -8.96
CA GLY A 17 4.51 0.59 -9.16
C GLY A 17 3.33 1.45 -9.63
N ILE A 18 3.18 2.67 -9.10
CA ILE A 18 2.19 3.64 -9.55
C ILE A 18 2.43 4.04 -11.01
N CYS A 19 3.67 4.31 -11.41
CA CYS A 19 4.01 4.61 -12.79
C CYS A 19 3.63 3.47 -13.74
N VAL A 20 3.82 2.22 -13.33
CA VAL A 20 3.38 1.04 -14.09
C VAL A 20 1.86 1.07 -14.25
N ILE A 21 1.10 1.30 -13.18
CA ILE A 21 -0.37 1.41 -13.24
C ILE A 21 -0.80 2.53 -14.20
N ILE A 22 -0.18 3.72 -14.13
CA ILE A 22 -0.52 4.86 -15.01
C ILE A 22 -0.33 4.48 -16.48
N LYS A 23 0.78 3.83 -16.82
CA LYS A 23 1.09 3.46 -18.21
C LYS A 23 0.20 2.34 -18.72
N THR A 24 -0.21 1.43 -17.86
CA THR A 24 -0.91 0.20 -18.25
C THR A 24 -2.43 0.29 -18.15
N ARG A 25 -2.96 1.20 -17.33
CA ARG A 25 -4.40 1.26 -17.03
C ARG A 25 -5.29 1.44 -18.27
N LEU A 26 -4.81 2.12 -19.31
CA LEU A 26 -5.60 2.37 -20.53
C LEU A 26 -5.65 1.17 -21.47
N TYR A 27 -4.78 0.16 -21.25
CA TYR A 27 -4.60 -0.96 -22.16
C TYR A 27 -5.05 -2.30 -21.57
N PHE A 28 -5.12 -2.41 -20.24
CA PHE A 28 -5.47 -3.65 -19.56
C PHE A 28 -6.81 -3.56 -18.83
N GLU A 29 -7.44 -4.72 -18.71
CA GLU A 29 -8.65 -4.90 -17.91
C GLU A 29 -8.40 -4.58 -16.42
N PRO A 30 -9.42 -4.10 -15.68
CA PRO A 30 -9.30 -3.71 -14.27
C PRO A 30 -8.69 -4.78 -13.35
N HIS A 31 -8.98 -6.05 -13.60
CA HIS A 31 -8.46 -7.16 -12.80
C HIS A 31 -6.93 -7.31 -12.93
N ILE A 32 -6.36 -7.06 -14.11
CA ILE A 32 -4.92 -7.11 -14.36
C ILE A 32 -4.24 -5.96 -13.63
N ILE A 33 -4.84 -4.77 -13.69
CA ILE A 33 -4.33 -3.58 -12.98
C ILE A 33 -4.32 -3.84 -11.46
N HIS A 34 -5.37 -4.48 -10.95
CA HIS A 34 -5.47 -4.88 -9.54
C HIS A 34 -4.37 -5.87 -9.16
N PHE A 35 -4.11 -6.86 -10.01
CA PHE A 35 -3.00 -7.80 -9.81
C PHE A 35 -1.63 -7.09 -9.82
N LEU A 36 -1.41 -6.15 -10.74
CA LEU A 36 -0.19 -5.35 -10.82
C LEU A 36 0.04 -4.51 -9.56
N TYR A 37 -1.04 -3.96 -8.97
CA TYR A 37 -0.96 -3.26 -7.69
C TYR A 37 -0.50 -4.19 -6.57
N HIS A 38 -1.07 -5.39 -6.47
CA HIS A 38 -0.69 -6.36 -5.44
C HIS A 38 0.76 -6.81 -5.59
N ALA A 39 1.18 -7.10 -6.82
CA ALA A 39 2.53 -7.55 -7.13
C ALA A 39 3.60 -6.49 -6.83
N ASN A 40 3.37 -5.22 -7.18
CA ASN A 40 4.39 -4.17 -7.11
C ASN A 40 4.29 -3.29 -5.86
N SER A 41 3.10 -2.89 -5.44
CA SER A 41 2.92 -1.94 -4.34
C SER A 41 2.59 -2.64 -3.03
N HIS A 42 1.61 -3.54 -3.03
CA HIS A 42 1.17 -4.22 -1.81
C HIS A 42 2.27 -5.12 -1.23
N SER A 43 2.97 -5.88 -2.07
CA SER A 43 4.08 -6.75 -1.63
C SER A 43 5.16 -5.99 -0.85
N HIS A 44 5.53 -4.78 -1.29
CA HIS A 44 6.51 -3.94 -0.62
C HIS A 44 5.98 -3.28 0.66
N LEU A 45 4.70 -2.88 0.68
CA LEU A 45 4.04 -2.36 1.88
C LEU A 45 3.84 -3.45 2.95
N PHE A 46 3.60 -4.68 2.53
CA PHE A 46 3.37 -5.80 3.43
C PHE A 46 4.67 -6.32 4.05
N TYR A 47 5.77 -6.20 3.32
CA TYR A 47 7.07 -6.69 3.73
C TYR A 47 7.56 -6.03 5.02
N CYS A 48 7.77 -6.84 6.05
CA CYS A 48 8.26 -6.42 7.36
C CYS A 48 7.47 -5.27 8.00
N ILE A 49 6.19 -5.09 7.65
CA ILE A 49 5.37 -4.00 8.19
C ILE A 49 5.25 -4.03 9.71
N SER A 50 5.36 -5.20 10.35
CA SER A 50 5.42 -5.30 11.82
C SER A 50 6.62 -4.57 12.43
N ALA A 51 7.75 -4.50 11.71
CA ALA A 51 8.97 -3.86 12.18
C ALA A 51 8.97 -2.33 11.99
N TRP A 52 8.32 -1.82 10.94
CA TRP A 52 8.34 -0.38 10.61
C TRP A 52 6.98 0.31 10.66
N GLY A 53 5.88 -0.42 10.83
CA GLY A 53 4.53 0.14 10.84
C GLY A 53 4.22 1.03 12.05
N ASN A 54 5.10 1.04 13.07
CA ASN A 54 5.03 1.93 14.23
C ASN A 54 6.05 3.09 14.19
N THR A 55 6.57 3.42 13.01
CA THR A 55 7.56 4.49 12.84
C THR A 55 6.91 5.88 12.77
N TYR A 56 7.71 6.93 12.54
CA TYR A 56 7.22 8.31 12.48
C TYR A 56 6.03 8.47 11.52
N LEU A 57 4.98 9.12 12.02
CA LEU A 57 3.74 9.40 11.28
C LEU A 57 3.98 10.10 9.94
N THR A 58 5.03 10.91 9.83
CA THR A 58 5.40 11.59 8.57
C THR A 58 5.63 10.61 7.43
N HIS A 59 6.36 9.52 7.67
CA HIS A 59 6.64 8.48 6.67
C HIS A 59 5.41 7.63 6.39
N LEU A 60 4.65 7.24 7.43
CA LEU A 60 3.42 6.47 7.28
C LEU A 60 2.38 7.24 6.47
N ASN A 61 2.22 8.54 6.73
CA ASN A 61 1.31 9.41 5.98
C ASN A 61 1.71 9.56 4.52
N GLN A 62 3.02 9.62 4.22
CA GLN A 62 3.50 9.65 2.85
C GLN A 62 3.13 8.35 2.10
N LEU A 63 3.34 7.20 2.73
CA LEU A 63 2.99 5.90 2.15
C LEU A 63 1.47 5.75 1.96
N GLN A 64 0.68 6.18 2.95
CA GLN A 64 -0.78 6.21 2.85
C GLN A 64 -1.25 7.08 1.67
N ARG A 65 -0.62 8.25 1.45
CA ARG A 65 -0.94 9.13 0.31
C ARG A 65 -0.64 8.45 -1.03
N LEU A 66 0.49 7.76 -1.14
CA LEU A 66 0.83 6.98 -2.35
C LEU A 66 -0.15 5.83 -2.57
N GLN A 67 -0.56 5.14 -1.51
CA GLN A 67 -1.58 4.10 -1.58
C GLN A 67 -2.92 4.65 -2.08
N ASN A 68 -3.37 5.78 -1.52
CA ASN A 68 -4.59 6.47 -1.96
C ASN A 68 -4.51 6.88 -3.44
N GLN A 69 -3.35 7.39 -3.86
CA GLN A 69 -3.11 7.76 -5.26
C GLN A 69 -3.24 6.54 -6.18
N ALA A 70 -2.65 5.40 -5.82
CA ALA A 70 -2.77 4.16 -6.58
C ALA A 70 -4.24 3.74 -6.74
N LEU A 71 -5.01 3.73 -5.65
CA LEU A 71 -6.43 3.37 -5.68
C LEU A 71 -7.24 4.26 -6.62
N ARG A 72 -7.04 5.58 -6.56
CA ARG A 72 -7.71 6.54 -7.45
C ARG A 72 -7.38 6.28 -8.91
N LEU A 73 -6.11 5.98 -9.21
CA LEU A 73 -5.66 5.67 -10.56
C LEU A 73 -6.26 4.38 -11.10
N MET A 74 -6.38 3.35 -10.25
CA MET A 74 -6.98 2.07 -10.60
C MET A 74 -8.49 2.18 -10.82
N ALA A 75 -9.17 2.98 -10.00
CA ALA A 75 -10.62 3.19 -10.08
C ALA A 75 -11.03 4.24 -11.11
N PHE A 76 -10.08 4.79 -11.89
CA PHE A 76 -10.31 5.92 -12.81
C PHE A 76 -11.03 7.12 -12.15
N SER A 77 -10.82 7.30 -10.85
CA SER A 77 -11.52 8.33 -10.09
C SER A 77 -10.76 9.65 -10.13
N HIS A 78 -11.49 10.74 -9.86
CA HIS A 78 -10.88 12.06 -9.81
C HIS A 78 -9.85 12.18 -8.67
N PHE A 79 -8.83 13.04 -8.83
CA PHE A 79 -7.72 13.12 -7.89
C PHE A 79 -8.13 13.55 -6.47
N LEU A 80 -9.27 14.23 -6.31
CA LEU A 80 -9.81 14.67 -5.02
C LEU A 80 -10.79 13.68 -4.38
N THR A 81 -11.17 12.59 -5.07
CA THR A 81 -12.17 11.67 -4.52
C THR A 81 -11.71 11.06 -3.20
N ASN A 82 -12.62 10.93 -2.25
CA ASN A 82 -12.34 10.25 -1.00
C ASN A 82 -11.87 8.81 -1.30
N ALA A 83 -10.74 8.40 -0.71
CA ALA A 83 -10.16 7.08 -0.95
C ALA A 83 -10.83 5.98 -0.13
N THR A 84 -11.52 6.32 0.96
CA THR A 84 -12.20 5.36 1.85
C THR A 84 -13.16 4.40 1.13
N PRO A 85 -14.08 4.85 0.24
CA PRO A 85 -14.93 3.91 -0.52
C PRO A 85 -14.12 3.07 -1.51
N LEU A 86 -13.00 3.58 -2.02
CA LEU A 86 -12.16 2.85 -2.99
C LEU A 86 -11.46 1.65 -2.35
N TYR A 87 -11.06 1.75 -1.08
CA TYR A 87 -10.50 0.63 -0.33
C TYR A 87 -11.48 -0.55 -0.27
N GLN A 88 -12.76 -0.26 0.02
CA GLN A 88 -13.81 -1.29 0.08
C GLN A 88 -14.09 -1.87 -1.30
N ASN A 89 -14.29 -1.01 -2.32
CA ASN A 89 -14.60 -1.46 -3.68
C ASN A 89 -13.50 -2.34 -4.29
N LEU A 90 -12.23 -2.03 -3.96
CA LEU A 90 -11.08 -2.77 -4.47
C LEU A 90 -10.62 -3.88 -3.52
N ASN A 91 -11.30 -4.13 -2.40
CA ASN A 91 -10.89 -5.10 -1.36
C ASN A 91 -9.41 -4.92 -0.94
N ILE A 92 -8.97 -3.68 -0.75
CA ILE A 92 -7.62 -3.34 -0.29
C ILE A 92 -7.72 -2.76 1.12
N HIS A 93 -6.77 -3.14 1.97
CA HIS A 93 -6.71 -2.62 3.33
C HIS A 93 -5.85 -1.34 3.38
N PRO A 94 -6.30 -0.29 4.10
CA PRO A 94 -5.46 0.85 4.45
C PRO A 94 -4.20 0.38 5.19
N LEU A 95 -3.08 1.08 5.00
CA LEU A 95 -1.79 0.74 5.61
C LEU A 95 -1.91 0.50 7.13
N TYR A 96 -2.66 1.34 7.83
CA TYR A 96 -2.90 1.19 9.27
C TYR A 96 -3.59 -0.13 9.64
N HIS A 97 -4.67 -0.49 8.96
CA HIS A 97 -5.35 -1.77 9.19
C HIS A 97 -4.47 -2.96 8.82
N LEU A 98 -3.67 -2.82 7.75
CA LEU A 98 -2.73 -3.85 7.32
C LEU A 98 -1.66 -4.11 8.40
N PHE A 99 -1.16 -3.04 9.02
CA PHE A 99 -0.24 -3.12 10.15
C PHE A 99 -0.88 -3.80 11.37
N GLN A 100 -2.08 -3.38 11.76
CA GLN A 100 -2.81 -3.98 12.88
C GLN A 100 -3.04 -5.47 12.67
N LEU A 101 -3.52 -5.87 11.48
CA LEU A 101 -3.73 -7.27 11.12
C LEU A 101 -2.44 -8.07 11.27
N LYS A 102 -1.31 -7.52 10.81
CA LYS A 102 -0.02 -8.18 10.91
C LYS A 102 0.48 -8.33 12.34
N LEU A 103 0.30 -7.31 13.18
CA LEU A 103 0.58 -7.41 14.60
C LEU A 103 -0.29 -8.45 15.30
N SER A 104 -1.61 -8.45 15.04
CA SER A 104 -2.52 -9.41 15.63
C SER A 104 -2.15 -10.85 15.28
N VAL A 105 -1.83 -11.12 14.01
CA VAL A 105 -1.36 -12.45 13.57
C VAL A 105 -0.03 -12.82 14.22
N PHE A 106 0.89 -11.86 14.34
CA PHE A 106 2.18 -12.10 14.99
C PHE A 106 2.02 -12.42 16.48
N MET A 107 1.23 -11.64 17.21
CA MET A 107 0.94 -11.86 18.63
C MET A 107 0.22 -13.20 18.85
N TYR A 108 -0.78 -13.52 18.03
CA TYR A 108 -1.46 -14.81 18.10
C TYR A 108 -0.47 -15.99 17.94
N LYS A 109 0.45 -15.91 16.97
CA LYS A 109 1.49 -16.93 16.78
C LYS A 109 2.44 -17.06 17.96
N LEU A 110 2.78 -15.95 18.62
CA LEU A 110 3.63 -15.97 19.81
C LEU A 110 2.94 -16.61 21.02
N PHE A 111 1.64 -16.39 21.20
CA PHE A 111 0.87 -16.94 22.33
C PHE A 111 0.36 -18.36 22.10
N SER A 112 0.30 -18.83 20.85
CA SER A 112 -0.12 -20.19 20.49
C SER A 112 1.05 -21.18 20.34
N GLN A 113 2.28 -20.75 20.63
CA GLN A 113 3.46 -21.59 20.81
C GLN A 113 3.68 -21.90 22.29
#